data_AF-A0A3B9RTV0-F1
#
_entry.id   AF-A0A3B9RTV0-F1
#
_cell.length_a   1.000
_cell.length_b   1.000
_cell.length_c   1.000
_cell.angle_alpha   90.00
_cell.angle_beta   90.00
_cell.angle_gamma   90.00
#
_symmetry.space_group_name_H-M   'P 1'
#
loop_
_entity.id
_entity.type
_entity.pdbx_description
1 polymer ?
#
loop_
_entity_poly.entity_id
_entity_poly.type
_entity_poly.pdbx_seq_one_letter_code
_entity_poly.pdbx_strand_id
1 'polypeptide(L)'
;MNFSEKNLFQLLKNLIKSMIYDNKSFNSYILYKIVDYEFKNGQEYYKIQCINTKAVIKLTIEEIAFDITILHGLHPIQGCFVGIEYSKIIRLRADNKIKKNIKLHHFSEKNLIKRYGYHELEFQDRTGRLGFRHCITNQMLLMDPRDIALSQVLIAEFDAAQAFCIGVLAGFKLNNSISISQNSFKKAKHLQLIK
;
A
#
# COMPACT_ATOMS: atom_id res chain seq x y z
N MET A 1 2.52 -0.07 -21.53
CA MET A 1 3.19 0.02 -20.21
C MET A 1 3.83 1.40 -20.11
N ASN A 2 3.20 2.29 -19.35
CA ASN A 2 3.67 3.67 -19.22
C ASN A 2 4.91 3.70 -18.31
N PHE A 3 5.86 4.59 -18.62
CA PHE A 3 7.17 4.73 -17.95
C PHE A 3 7.07 4.92 -16.41
N SER A 4 5.91 5.34 -15.91
CA SER A 4 5.56 5.45 -14.47
C SER A 4 5.39 4.10 -13.75
N GLU A 5 4.84 3.07 -14.41
CA GLU A 5 4.58 1.76 -13.81
C GLU A 5 5.86 0.96 -13.59
N LYS A 6 6.85 1.09 -14.48
CA LYS A 6 8.15 0.42 -14.36
C LYS A 6 8.95 0.91 -13.15
N ASN A 7 8.93 2.22 -12.89
CA ASN A 7 9.61 2.81 -11.73
C ASN A 7 8.91 2.43 -10.43
N LEU A 8 7.58 2.40 -10.41
CA LEU A 8 6.80 1.95 -9.26
C LEU A 8 7.01 0.45 -8.98
N PHE A 9 7.05 -0.39 -10.01
CA PHE A 9 7.33 -1.81 -9.86
C PHE A 9 8.75 -2.03 -9.35
N GLN A 10 9.74 -1.26 -9.81
CA GLN A 10 11.09 -1.31 -9.24
C GLN A 10 11.14 -0.81 -7.79
N LEU A 11 10.31 0.19 -7.45
CA LEU A 11 10.15 0.73 -6.10
C LEU A 11 9.55 -0.32 -5.14
N LEU A 12 8.47 -0.97 -5.59
CA LEU A 12 7.81 -2.08 -4.88
C LEU A 12 8.71 -3.30 -4.82
N LYS A 13 9.47 -3.60 -5.87
CA LYS A 13 10.42 -4.73 -5.87
C LYS A 13 11.60 -4.48 -4.93
N ASN A 14 12.06 -3.24 -4.78
CA ASN A 14 13.08 -2.87 -3.80
C ASN A 14 12.52 -2.88 -2.37
N LEU A 15 11.28 -2.45 -2.16
CA LEU A 15 10.53 -2.62 -0.90
C LEU A 15 10.39 -4.10 -0.55
N ILE A 16 9.83 -4.91 -1.46
CA ILE A 16 9.65 -6.36 -1.29
C ILE A 16 10.98 -7.07 -1.06
N LYS A 17 12.04 -6.72 -1.82
CA LYS A 17 13.37 -7.32 -1.63
C LYS A 17 13.98 -6.95 -0.29
N SER A 18 13.75 -5.74 0.22
CA SER A 18 14.18 -5.38 1.57
C SER A 18 13.40 -6.14 2.64
N MET A 19 12.13 -6.50 2.38
CA MET A 19 11.25 -7.27 3.27
C MET A 19 11.58 -8.78 3.36
N ILE A 20 12.60 -9.28 2.64
CA ILE A 20 13.05 -10.69 2.70
C ILE A 20 14.00 -10.88 3.89
N TYR A 21 13.73 -11.94 4.67
CA TYR A 21 13.95 -12.02 6.12
C TYR A 21 15.27 -12.67 6.58
N ASP A 22 15.71 -12.28 7.80
CA ASP A 22 16.64 -13.03 8.66
C ASP A 22 16.03 -13.16 10.08
N ASN A 23 16.09 -14.36 10.66
CA ASN A 23 15.20 -14.81 11.73
C ASN A 23 15.79 -14.58 13.13
N LYS A 24 15.74 -13.35 13.66
CA LYS A 24 16.23 -13.06 15.03
C LYS A 24 15.33 -12.10 15.85
N SER A 25 15.04 -12.55 17.08
CA SER A 25 14.57 -11.82 18.28
C SER A 25 13.18 -11.16 18.25
N PHE A 26 12.21 -11.79 18.92
CA PHE A 26 10.82 -11.34 19.10
C PHE A 26 10.59 -10.22 20.15
N ASN A 27 11.62 -9.67 20.79
CA ASN A 27 11.42 -8.79 21.94
C ASN A 27 11.53 -7.30 21.59
N SER A 28 10.38 -6.60 21.72
CA SER A 28 10.13 -5.14 21.70
C SER A 28 9.58 -4.52 20.40
N TYR A 29 8.39 -4.95 19.95
CA TYR A 29 7.61 -4.15 19.00
C TYR A 29 6.91 -3.00 19.70
N ILE A 30 7.01 -1.81 19.11
CA ILE A 30 6.11 -0.70 19.42
C ILE A 30 4.92 -0.83 18.46
N LEU A 31 3.72 -0.94 19.02
CA LEU A 31 2.52 -1.11 18.22
C LEU A 31 1.84 0.24 18.07
N TYR A 32 1.28 0.47 16.89
CA TYR A 32 0.57 1.68 16.59
C TYR A 32 -0.83 1.36 16.09
N LYS A 33 -1.75 2.30 16.31
CA LYS A 33 -3.05 2.29 15.65
C LYS A 33 -3.41 3.68 15.17
N ILE A 34 -3.97 3.75 13.97
CA ILE A 34 -4.66 4.94 13.49
C ILE A 34 -5.98 5.03 14.27
N VAL A 35 -6.22 6.15 14.96
CA VAL A 35 -7.42 6.32 15.81
C VAL A 35 -8.40 7.34 15.26
N ASP A 36 -7.91 8.31 14.49
CA ASP A 36 -8.70 9.44 14.02
C ASP A 36 -7.95 10.17 12.90
N TYR A 37 -8.61 11.08 12.20
CA TYR A 37 -8.00 11.95 11.20
C TYR A 37 -8.54 13.39 11.33
N GLU A 38 -7.73 14.36 10.96
CA GLU A 38 -8.09 15.77 10.92
C GLU A 38 -7.65 16.40 9.59
N PHE A 39 -8.45 17.31 9.05
CA PHE A 39 -8.10 18.09 7.88
C PHE A 39 -7.71 19.50 8.30
N LYS A 40 -6.47 19.89 8.05
CA LYS A 40 -5.95 21.21 8.43
C LYS A 40 -5.10 21.78 7.29
N ASN A 41 -5.34 23.04 6.94
CA ASN A 41 -4.57 23.77 5.92
C ASN A 41 -4.50 23.08 4.55
N GLY A 42 -5.57 22.40 4.13
CA GLY A 42 -5.59 21.68 2.85
C GLY A 42 -4.90 20.31 2.88
N GLN A 43 -4.49 19.82 4.05
CA GLN A 43 -3.75 18.58 4.23
C GLN A 43 -4.41 17.69 5.29
N GLU A 44 -4.43 16.39 5.02
CA GLU A 44 -4.91 15.36 5.94
C GLU A 44 -3.81 14.93 6.91
N TYR A 45 -4.12 14.95 8.20
CA TYR A 45 -3.28 14.43 9.28
C TYR A 45 -4.01 13.32 10.01
N TYR A 46 -3.33 12.20 10.22
CA TYR A 46 -3.83 11.03 10.92
C TYR A 46 -3.26 11.01 12.33
N LYS A 47 -4.11 10.77 13.32
CA LYS A 47 -3.71 10.59 14.71
C LYS A 47 -3.29 9.13 14.91
N ILE A 48 -2.02 8.93 15.19
CA ILE A 48 -1.40 7.62 15.44
C ILE A 48 -1.16 7.49 16.93
N GLN A 49 -1.84 6.52 17.57
CA GLN A 49 -1.63 6.20 18.97
C GLN A 49 -0.62 5.05 19.10
N CYS A 50 0.40 5.23 19.94
CA CYS A 50 1.24 4.13 20.41
C CYS A 50 0.44 3.30 21.43
N ILE A 51 0.19 2.03 21.13
CA ILE A 51 -0.62 1.13 21.95
C ILE A 51 0.00 0.98 23.34
N ASN A 52 -0.86 0.84 24.36
CA ASN A 52 -0.49 0.82 25.79
C ASN A 52 0.08 2.15 26.32
N THR A 53 0.01 3.22 25.53
CA THR A 53 0.40 4.56 25.96
C THR A 53 -0.71 5.57 25.67
N LYS A 54 -0.62 6.75 26.29
CA LYS A 54 -1.43 7.92 25.95
C LYS A 54 -0.78 8.78 24.86
N ALA A 55 0.37 8.37 24.33
CA ALA A 55 1.09 9.14 23.32
C ALA A 55 0.37 9.05 21.97
N VAL A 56 0.06 10.22 21.42
CA VAL A 56 -0.57 10.38 20.10
C VAL A 56 0.28 11.33 19.29
N ILE A 57 0.68 10.90 18.11
CA ILE A 57 1.42 11.70 17.13
C ILE A 57 0.52 11.97 15.93
N LYS A 58 0.71 13.11 15.28
CA LYS A 58 -0.04 13.51 14.09
C LYS A 58 0.89 13.39 12.89
N LEU A 59 0.51 12.53 11.94
CA LEU A 59 1.31 12.24 10.75
C LEU A 59 0.45 12.20 9.51
N THR A 60 1.02 12.60 8.40
CA THR A 60 0.45 12.45 7.06
C THR A 60 0.63 11.01 6.58
N ILE A 61 -0.12 10.59 5.56
CA ILE A 61 0.04 9.27 4.94
C ILE A 61 1.47 9.03 4.46
N GLU A 62 2.14 10.06 3.93
CA GLU A 62 3.53 9.94 3.49
C GLU A 62 4.47 9.70 4.66
N GLU A 63 4.33 10.45 5.74
CA GLU A 63 5.15 10.26 6.93
C GLU A 63 4.94 8.87 7.53
N ILE A 64 3.71 8.36 7.56
CA ILE A 64 3.42 6.98 7.99
C ILE A 64 4.07 5.96 7.04
N ALA A 65 4.00 6.17 5.73
CA ALA A 65 4.56 5.25 4.74
C ALA A 65 6.10 5.20 4.75
N PHE A 66 6.76 6.29 5.13
CA PHE A 66 8.23 6.36 5.20
C PHE A 66 8.80 6.05 6.59
N ASP A 67 7.99 6.05 7.65
CA ASP A 67 8.40 5.57 8.97
C ASP A 67 8.16 4.06 9.09
N ILE A 68 9.23 3.28 8.90
CA ILE A 68 9.23 1.81 8.98
C ILE A 68 8.69 1.32 10.33
N THR A 69 9.06 1.99 11.42
CA THR A 69 8.68 1.55 12.77
C THR A 69 7.18 1.66 12.95
N ILE A 70 6.61 2.77 12.49
CA ILE A 70 5.17 2.98 12.54
C ILE A 70 4.46 2.01 11.59
N LEU A 71 4.90 1.93 10.33
CA LEU A 71 4.26 1.08 9.32
C LEU A 71 4.21 -0.39 9.75
N HIS A 72 5.33 -0.93 10.25
CA HIS A 72 5.39 -2.31 10.76
C HIS A 72 4.63 -2.51 12.07
N GLY A 73 4.49 -1.45 12.87
CA GLY A 73 3.74 -1.51 14.13
C GLY A 73 2.22 -1.43 13.97
N LEU A 74 1.72 -1.05 12.78
CA LEU A 74 0.29 -1.01 12.47
C LEU A 74 -0.34 -2.41 12.38
N HIS A 75 -1.66 -2.45 12.52
CA HIS A 75 -2.44 -3.63 12.12
C HIS A 75 -2.44 -3.76 10.59
N PRO A 76 -2.40 -4.99 10.01
CA PRO A 76 -2.34 -5.17 8.55
C PRO A 76 -3.47 -4.48 7.78
N ILE A 77 -4.70 -4.49 8.31
CA ILE A 77 -5.83 -3.74 7.76
C ILE A 77 -5.51 -2.23 7.64
N GLN A 78 -4.88 -1.64 8.66
CA GLN A 78 -4.49 -0.23 8.65
C GLN A 78 -3.29 0.02 7.73
N GLY A 79 -2.33 -0.90 7.66
CA GLY A 79 -1.25 -0.86 6.68
C GLY A 79 -1.79 -0.83 5.24
N CYS A 80 -2.77 -1.70 4.95
CA CYS A 80 -3.46 -1.72 3.66
C CYS A 80 -4.17 -0.40 3.36
N PHE A 81 -4.91 0.14 4.32
CA PHE A 81 -5.55 1.46 4.22
C PHE A 81 -4.54 2.55 3.86
N VAL A 82 -3.41 2.63 4.58
CA VAL A 82 -2.34 3.59 4.31
C VAL A 82 -1.82 3.43 2.89
N GLY A 83 -1.66 2.18 2.41
CA GLY A 83 -1.24 1.90 1.03
C GLY A 83 -2.23 2.41 -0.01
N ILE A 84 -3.53 2.21 0.20
CA ILE A 84 -4.58 2.71 -0.70
C ILE A 84 -4.54 4.24 -0.76
N GLU A 85 -4.48 4.93 0.38
CA GLU A 85 -4.41 6.39 0.42
C GLU A 85 -3.11 6.92 -0.22
N TYR A 86 -1.98 6.26 0.04
CA TYR A 86 -0.69 6.63 -0.53
C TYR A 86 -0.69 6.54 -2.06
N SER A 87 -1.39 5.55 -2.63
CA SER A 87 -1.55 5.43 -4.09
C SER A 87 -2.22 6.66 -4.73
N LYS A 88 -3.16 7.30 -4.01
CA LYS A 88 -3.84 8.53 -4.48
C LYS A 88 -2.85 9.68 -4.55
N ILE A 89 -2.00 9.82 -3.52
CA ILE A 89 -0.96 10.86 -3.45
C ILE A 89 0.06 10.69 -4.59
N ILE A 90 0.52 9.46 -4.84
CA ILE A 90 1.45 9.19 -5.95
C ILE A 90 0.82 9.54 -7.29
N ARG A 91 -0.44 9.16 -7.53
CA ARG A 91 -1.13 9.47 -8.79
C ARG A 91 -1.26 10.97 -9.02
N LEU A 92 -1.70 11.73 -8.01
CA LEU A 92 -1.82 13.19 -8.09
C LEU A 92 -0.47 13.85 -8.44
N ARG A 93 0.65 13.30 -7.98
CA ARG A 93 1.99 13.79 -8.33
C ARG A 93 2.43 13.40 -9.74
N ALA A 94 2.07 12.20 -10.18
CA ALA A 94 2.36 11.73 -11.53
C ALA A 94 1.65 12.59 -12.60
N ASP A 95 0.39 12.95 -12.35
CA ASP A 95 -0.40 13.81 -13.25
C ASP A 95 0.16 15.25 -13.30
N ASN A 96 0.73 15.74 -12.20
CA ASN A 96 1.26 17.09 -12.10
C ASN A 96 2.69 17.29 -12.67
N LYS A 97 3.30 16.29 -13.35
CA LYS A 97 4.69 16.34 -13.87
C LYS A 97 5.76 16.74 -12.83
N ILE A 98 5.44 16.74 -11.53
CA ILE A 98 6.41 17.07 -10.49
C ILE A 98 7.27 15.83 -10.25
N LYS A 99 8.39 15.76 -10.96
CA LYS A 99 9.50 14.83 -10.70
C LYS A 99 10.14 15.17 -9.35
N LYS A 100 9.47 14.89 -8.24
CA LYS A 100 10.17 14.74 -6.97
C LYS A 100 10.75 13.33 -6.96
N ASN A 101 12.08 13.25 -7.03
CA ASN A 101 12.82 12.04 -6.73
C ASN A 101 12.37 11.57 -5.34
N ILE A 102 11.51 10.55 -5.30
CA ILE A 102 11.22 9.84 -4.06
C ILE A 102 12.54 9.16 -3.70
N LYS A 103 13.31 9.81 -2.83
CA LYS A 103 14.49 9.19 -2.23
C LYS A 103 13.97 8.07 -1.34
N LEU A 104 13.96 6.85 -1.86
CA LEU A 104 13.90 5.67 -1.00
C LEU A 104 15.11 5.75 -0.09
N HIS A 105 14.90 5.99 1.19
CA HIS A 105 15.90 5.62 2.17
C HIS A 105 16.12 4.11 2.00
N HIS A 106 17.37 3.72 1.77
CA HIS A 106 17.78 2.32 1.69
C HIS A 106 17.26 1.60 2.93
N PHE A 107 16.24 0.77 2.76
CA PHE A 107 15.74 -0.13 3.79
C PHE A 107 16.88 -1.09 4.12
N SER A 108 17.48 -0.91 5.29
CA SER A 108 18.49 -1.85 5.78
C SER A 108 17.77 -3.14 6.13
N GLU A 109 18.17 -4.23 5.47
CA GLU A 109 17.64 -5.61 5.54
C GLU A 109 17.60 -6.23 6.96
N LYS A 110 18.04 -5.50 8.00
CA LYS A 110 18.40 -6.09 9.28
C LYS A 110 17.30 -6.23 10.32
N ASN A 111 16.07 -5.74 10.13
CA ASN A 111 15.05 -5.76 11.19
C ASN A 111 13.60 -5.93 10.69
N LEU A 112 13.35 -6.68 9.62
CA LEU A 112 12.01 -6.84 9.07
C LEU A 112 11.31 -8.06 9.64
N ILE A 113 10.89 -7.99 10.89
CA ILE A 113 10.33 -9.14 11.60
C ILE A 113 8.83 -9.29 11.33
N LYS A 114 8.45 -10.49 10.87
CA LYS A 114 7.06 -10.89 10.62
C LYS A 114 6.29 -10.99 11.92
N ARG A 115 5.35 -10.07 12.12
CA ARG A 115 4.52 -10.01 13.34
C ARG A 115 3.16 -10.69 13.19
N TYR A 116 2.59 -10.61 12.00
CA TYR A 116 1.23 -11.06 11.72
C TYR A 116 1.21 -12.06 10.57
N GLY A 117 0.22 -12.94 10.67
CA GLY A 117 -0.34 -13.62 9.51
C GLY A 117 0.39 -14.86 9.03
N TYR A 118 -0.38 -15.76 8.45
CA TYR A 118 0.15 -16.97 7.84
C TYR A 118 0.45 -16.81 6.35
N HIS A 119 0.28 -15.63 5.75
CA HIS A 119 0.59 -15.41 4.34
C HIS A 119 1.90 -14.64 4.13
N GLU A 120 2.56 -14.91 3.01
CA GLU A 120 3.78 -14.24 2.58
C GLU A 120 3.66 -13.88 1.10
N LEU A 121 3.82 -12.61 0.77
CA LEU A 121 3.80 -12.13 -0.60
C LEU A 121 5.10 -12.52 -1.32
N GLU A 122 4.99 -13.31 -2.38
CA GLU A 122 6.15 -13.88 -3.10
C GLU A 122 6.44 -13.12 -4.40
N PHE A 123 5.41 -12.89 -5.22
CA PHE A 123 5.59 -12.27 -6.53
C PHE A 123 4.34 -11.58 -7.05
N GLN A 124 4.52 -10.80 -8.11
CA GLN A 124 3.46 -10.31 -8.98
C GLN A 124 3.66 -10.91 -10.37
N ASP A 125 2.60 -11.47 -10.94
CA ASP A 125 2.65 -12.03 -12.30
C ASP A 125 2.57 -10.91 -13.37
N ARG A 126 2.70 -11.29 -14.64
CA ARG A 126 2.61 -10.35 -15.77
C ARG A 126 1.22 -9.76 -15.96
N THR A 127 0.19 -10.37 -15.38
CA THR A 127 -1.20 -9.89 -15.43
C THR A 127 -1.52 -8.91 -14.29
N GLY A 128 -0.56 -8.69 -13.38
CA GLY A 128 -0.71 -7.84 -12.22
C GLY A 128 -1.49 -8.48 -11.08
N ARG A 129 -1.59 -9.81 -11.04
CA ARG A 129 -2.08 -10.61 -9.89
C ARG A 129 -0.93 -10.92 -8.94
N LEU A 130 -1.24 -11.07 -7.67
CA LEU A 130 -0.27 -11.32 -6.61
C LEU A 130 -0.27 -12.80 -6.24
N GLY A 131 0.91 -13.40 -6.31
CA GLY A 131 1.20 -14.73 -5.81
C GLY A 131 1.67 -14.64 -4.37
N PHE A 132 1.01 -15.34 -3.47
CA PHE A 132 1.36 -15.39 -2.05
C PHE A 132 1.21 -16.81 -1.50
N ARG A 133 2.03 -17.13 -0.50
CA ARG A 133 2.17 -18.46 0.07
C ARG A 133 1.56 -18.48 1.47
N HIS A 134 0.77 -19.51 1.76
CA HIS A 134 0.38 -19.79 3.14
C HIS A 134 1.50 -20.57 3.83
N CYS A 135 2.12 -20.00 4.87
CA CYS A 135 3.32 -20.51 5.53
C CYS A 135 3.15 -21.88 6.18
N ILE A 136 1.94 -22.26 6.61
CA ILE A 136 1.69 -23.56 7.25
C ILE A 136 1.47 -24.65 6.21
N THR A 137 0.56 -24.42 5.27
CA THR A 137 0.16 -25.42 4.26
C THR A 137 1.07 -25.43 3.04
N ASN A 138 1.94 -24.42 2.93
CA ASN A 138 2.77 -24.14 1.77
C ASN A 138 1.96 -23.96 0.47
N GLN A 139 0.65 -23.70 0.58
CA GLN A 139 -0.23 -23.53 -0.57
C GLN A 139 0.01 -22.16 -1.19
N MET A 140 0.19 -22.15 -2.51
CA MET A 140 0.29 -20.92 -3.30
C MET A 140 -1.09 -20.49 -3.77
N LEU A 141 -1.39 -19.21 -3.57
CA LEU A 141 -2.61 -18.56 -4.02
C LEU A 141 -2.24 -17.41 -4.98
N LEU A 142 -3.06 -17.19 -6.00
CA LEU A 142 -2.87 -16.13 -6.99
C LEU A 142 -4.17 -15.31 -7.09
N MET A 143 -4.15 -14.05 -6.67
CA MET A 143 -5.35 -13.21 -6.59
C MET A 143 -5.12 -11.79 -7.11
N ASP A 144 -6.20 -11.10 -7.49
CA ASP A 144 -6.12 -9.67 -7.80
C ASP A 144 -5.86 -8.87 -6.49
N PRO A 145 -4.95 -7.88 -6.49
CA PRO A 145 -4.72 -7.03 -5.32
C PRO A 145 -5.98 -6.43 -4.71
N ARG A 146 -7.00 -6.09 -5.53
CA ARG A 146 -8.26 -5.52 -5.06
C ARG A 146 -9.05 -6.51 -4.21
N ASP A 147 -9.12 -7.77 -4.65
CA ASP A 147 -9.85 -8.82 -3.95
C ASP A 147 -9.19 -9.12 -2.60
N ILE A 148 -7.84 -9.09 -2.56
CA ILE A 148 -7.08 -9.25 -1.32
C ILE A 148 -7.34 -8.05 -0.38
N ALA A 149 -7.21 -6.81 -0.88
CA ALA A 149 -7.37 -5.60 -0.08
C ALA A 149 -8.79 -5.41 0.49
N LEU A 150 -9.83 -5.84 -0.25
CA LEU A 150 -11.22 -5.74 0.19
C LEU A 150 -11.64 -6.85 1.17
N SER A 151 -10.86 -7.94 1.25
CA SER A 151 -11.10 -9.02 2.20
C SER A 151 -10.39 -8.73 3.53
N GLN A 152 -11.15 -8.27 4.53
CA GLN A 152 -10.62 -7.99 5.87
C GLN A 152 -9.98 -9.23 6.51
N VAL A 153 -10.56 -10.42 6.28
CA VAL A 153 -10.04 -11.68 6.81
C VAL A 153 -8.69 -11.99 6.16
N LEU A 154 -8.60 -11.90 4.83
CA LEU A 154 -7.37 -12.26 4.12
C LEU A 154 -6.26 -11.25 4.37
N ILE A 155 -6.56 -9.94 4.36
CA ILE A 155 -5.53 -8.90 4.56
C ILE A 155 -4.97 -8.91 6.00
N ALA A 156 -5.78 -9.32 6.98
CA ALA A 156 -5.33 -9.49 8.37
C ALA A 156 -4.27 -10.60 8.52
N GLU A 157 -4.18 -11.50 7.55
CA GLU A 157 -3.24 -12.63 7.52
C GLU A 157 -1.90 -12.31 6.83
N PHE A 158 -1.62 -11.04 6.54
CA PHE A 158 -0.32 -10.56 6.08
C PHE A 158 0.36 -9.73 7.17
N ASP A 159 1.67 -9.48 7.06
CA ASP A 159 2.28 -8.40 7.83
C ASP A 159 1.86 -7.02 7.29
N ALA A 160 2.00 -5.98 8.12
CA ALA A 160 1.53 -4.65 7.78
C ALA A 160 2.23 -4.01 6.57
N ALA A 161 3.49 -4.36 6.30
CA ALA A 161 4.23 -3.81 5.18
C ALA A 161 3.86 -4.51 3.86
N GLN A 162 3.64 -5.82 3.89
CA GLN A 162 3.05 -6.55 2.77
C GLN A 162 1.62 -6.07 2.50
N ALA A 163 0.81 -5.88 3.55
CA ALA A 163 -0.55 -5.35 3.43
C ALA A 163 -0.56 -3.93 2.84
N PHE A 164 0.40 -3.08 3.23
CA PHE A 164 0.63 -1.78 2.61
C PHE A 164 0.93 -1.90 1.12
N CYS A 165 1.85 -2.80 0.73
CA CYS A 165 2.17 -3.02 -0.69
C CYS A 165 0.94 -3.50 -1.50
N ILE A 166 0.17 -4.43 -0.93
CA ILE A 166 -1.12 -4.88 -1.50
C ILE A 166 -2.07 -3.68 -1.67
N GLY A 167 -2.19 -2.85 -0.62
CA GLY A 167 -3.02 -1.64 -0.63
C GLY A 167 -2.63 -0.64 -1.71
N VAL A 168 -1.33 -0.39 -1.89
CA VAL A 168 -0.80 0.47 -2.96
C VAL A 168 -1.21 -0.06 -4.33
N LEU A 169 -0.99 -1.35 -4.60
CA LEU A 169 -1.34 -1.99 -5.86
C LEU A 169 -2.85 -2.00 -6.13
N ALA A 170 -3.65 -2.32 -5.11
CA ALA A 170 -5.10 -2.27 -5.17
C ALA A 170 -5.59 -0.85 -5.46
N GLY A 171 -5.04 0.14 -4.75
CA GLY A 171 -5.32 1.55 -4.92
C GLY A 171 -5.10 2.04 -6.35
N PHE A 172 -3.98 1.67 -6.99
CA PHE A 172 -3.75 1.98 -8.41
C PHE A 172 -4.80 1.36 -9.34
N LYS A 173 -5.21 0.10 -9.12
CA LYS A 173 -6.24 -0.54 -9.93
C LYS A 173 -7.63 0.11 -9.75
N LEU A 174 -8.00 0.44 -8.51
CA LEU A 174 -9.26 1.14 -8.19
C LEU A 174 -9.28 2.51 -8.88
N ASN A 175 -8.19 3.24 -8.77
CA ASN A 175 -8.00 4.55 -9.37
C ASN A 175 -8.07 4.56 -10.91
N ASN A 176 -7.57 3.51 -11.56
CA ASN A 176 -7.62 3.37 -13.02
C ASN A 176 -9.01 2.96 -13.54
N SER A 177 -9.79 2.22 -12.74
CA SER A 177 -11.17 1.88 -13.12
C SER A 177 -12.09 3.11 -13.18
N ILE A 178 -11.85 4.09 -12.29
CA ILE A 178 -12.63 5.33 -12.20
C ILE A 178 -12.31 6.29 -13.37
N SER A 179 -11.08 6.32 -13.88
CA SER A 179 -10.73 7.17 -15.03
C SER A 179 -11.24 6.61 -16.36
N ILE A 180 -11.34 5.29 -16.51
CA ILE A 180 -11.92 4.64 -17.70
C ILE A 180 -13.43 4.91 -17.77
N SER A 181 -14.15 4.84 -16.65
CA SER A 181 -15.58 5.14 -16.62
C SER A 181 -15.86 6.61 -16.95
N GLN A 182 -15.10 7.57 -16.41
CA GLN A 182 -15.25 8.99 -16.73
C GLN A 182 -14.95 9.34 -18.20
N ASN A 183 -14.03 8.62 -18.85
CA ASN A 183 -13.75 8.80 -20.28
C ASN A 183 -14.79 8.14 -21.19
N SER A 184 -15.51 7.11 -20.73
CA SER A 184 -16.60 6.49 -21.49
C SER A 184 -17.83 7.40 -21.61
N PHE A 185 -18.07 8.27 -20.63
CA PHE A 185 -19.15 9.28 -20.69
C PHE A 185 -18.81 10.52 -21.55
N LYS A 186 -17.53 10.78 -21.85
CA LYS A 186 -17.13 11.89 -22.74
C LYS A 186 -17.16 11.55 -24.24
N LYS A 187 -17.54 10.33 -24.61
CA LYS A 187 -17.48 9.84 -25.99
C LYS A 187 -18.86 9.56 -26.63
N ALA A 188 -19.94 10.13 -26.12
CA ALA A 188 -21.16 10.30 -26.91
C ALA A 188 -21.05 11.58 -27.75
N LYS A 189 -20.27 11.53 -28.83
CA LYS A 189 -20.31 12.58 -29.87
C LYS A 189 -21.71 12.54 -30.50
N HIS A 190 -22.38 13.69 -30.46
CA HIS A 190 -23.68 13.98 -31.04
C HIS A 190 -23.91 13.30 -32.40
N LEU A 191 -24.98 12.51 -32.50
CA LEU A 191 -25.64 12.25 -33.79
C LEU A 191 -26.30 13.56 -34.22
N GLN A 192 -25.77 14.20 -35.25
CA GLN A 192 -26.46 15.29 -35.94
C GLN A 192 -27.39 14.67 -36.98
N LEU A 193 -28.68 15.01 -36.90
CA LEU A 193 -29.64 14.74 -37.96
C LEU A 193 -29.30 15.65 -39.15
N ILE A 194 -28.98 15.02 -40.29
CA ILE A 194 -28.86 15.68 -41.58
C ILE A 194 -30.27 16.12 -42.00
N LYS A 195 -30.45 17.40 -42.31
CA LYS A 195 -31.63 17.92 -43.01
C LYS A 195 -31.36 17.93 -44.51
#